data_AF-A0A7V9UF20-F1
#
_entry.id   AF-A0A7V9UF20-F1
#
_cell.length_a   1.000
_cell.length_b   1.000
_cell.length_c   1.000
_cell.angle_alpha   90.00
_cell.angle_beta   90.00
_cell.angle_gamma   90.00
#
_symmetry.space_group_name_H-M   'P 1'
#
loop_
_entity.id
_entity.type
_entity.pdbx_description
1 polymer ?
#
loop_
_entity_poly.entity_id
_entity_poly.type
_entity_poly.pdbx_seq_one_letter_code
_entity_poly.pdbx_strand_id
1 'polypeptide(L)' 'MDAETGFVYFWKRYYDPKTLCWLTPDPIGDGDGPNYYAYVHNNPMLYSDPDGHFAAFFCYLN' A
#
# COMPACT_ATOMS: atom_id res chain seq x y z
N MET A 1 -11.42 -7.55 1.82
CA MET A 1 -12.10 -6.30 2.19
C MET A 1 -12.95 -6.59 3.40
N ASP A 2 -12.80 -5.78 4.45
CA ASP A 2 -13.60 -5.84 5.66
C ASP A 2 -15.00 -5.28 5.39
N ALA A 3 -16.03 -5.96 5.87
CA ALA A 3 -17.42 -5.63 5.52
C ALA A 3 -17.99 -4.45 6.33
N GLU A 4 -17.45 -4.20 7.52
CA GLU A 4 -17.91 -3.12 8.40
C GLU A 4 -17.32 -1.77 7.96
N THR A 5 -16.04 -1.76 7.59
CA THR A 5 -15.30 -0.53 7.27
C THR A 5 -15.13 -0.30 5.76
N GLY A 6 -15.11 -1.38 4.97
CA GLY A 6 -14.76 -1.34 3.56
C GLY A 6 -13.26 -1.27 3.27
N PHE A 7 -12.41 -1.35 4.29
CA PHE A 7 -10.96 -1.32 4.14
C PHE A 7 -10.39 -2.69 3.76
N VAL A 8 -9.16 -2.72 3.26
CA VAL A 8 -8.45 -3.96 2.91
C VAL A 8 -7.25 -4.10 3.83
N TYR A 9 -7.18 -5.20 4.56
CA TYR A 9 -6.05 -5.52 5.41
C TYR A 9 -4.93 -6.18 4.61
N PHE A 10 -3.77 -5.52 4.57
CA PHE A 10 -2.54 -5.99 3.94
C PHE A 10 -1.53 -6.42 5.00
N TRP A 11 -1.92 -7.10 6.08
CA TRP A 11 -1.01 -7.50 7.19
C TRP A 11 -0.39 -6.36 8.00
N LYS A 12 0.40 -5.46 7.42
CA LYS A 12 1.02 -4.35 8.15
C LYS A 12 0.15 -3.11 8.20
N ARG A 13 -0.66 -2.89 7.16
CA ARG A 13 -1.48 -1.69 7.00
C ARG A 13 -2.89 -2.02 6.52
N TYR A 14 -3.80 -1.10 6.79
CA TYR A 14 -5.10 -1.06 6.16
C TYR A 14 -5.07 -0.07 5.00
N TYR A 15 -5.55 -0.53 3.85
CA TYR A 15 -5.75 0.28 2.65
C TYR A 15 -7.22 0.69 2.56
N ASP A 16 -7.48 1.94 2.21
CA ASP A 16 -8.83 2.42 1.88
C ASP A 16 -9.02 2.50 0.36
N PRO A 17 -9.79 1.59 -0.25
CA PRO A 17 -10.05 1.61 -1.69
C PRO A 17 -10.82 2.84 -2.17
N LYS A 18 -11.47 3.61 -1.29
CA LYS A 18 -12.23 4.81 -1.68
C LYS A 18 -11.32 6.02 -1.87
N THR A 19 -10.33 6.17 -0.99
CA THR A 19 -9.37 7.28 -1.05
C THR A 19 -8.08 6.91 -1.79
N LEU A 20 -7.86 5.63 -2.07
CA LEU A 20 -6.68 5.08 -2.73
C LEU A 20 -5.38 5.30 -1.93
N CYS A 21 -5.48 5.33 -0.61
CA CYS A 21 -4.37 5.58 0.30
C CYS A 21 -4.30 4.53 1.42
N TRP A 22 -3.12 4.43 2.04
CA TRP A 22 -2.99 3.77 3.34
C TRP A 22 -3.66 4.59 4.44
N LEU A 23 -4.19 3.90 5.46
CA LEU A 23 -4.78 4.57 6.63
C LEU A 23 -3.75 5.03 7.66
N THR A 24 -2.54 4.48 7.60
CA THR A 24 -1.44 4.83 8.50
C THR A 24 -0.18 5.15 7.70
N PRO A 25 0.72 6.02 8.21
CA PRO A 25 2.02 6.24 7.58
C PRO A 25 2.79 4.94 7.35
N ASP A 26 3.61 4.93 6.30
CA ASP A 26 4.54 3.85 6.02
C ASP A 26 5.56 3.68 7.16
N PRO A 27 5.65 2.49 7.78
CA PRO A 27 6.63 2.23 8.84
C PRO A 27 8.08 2.28 8.36
N ILE A 28 8.35 2.14 7.05
CA ILE A 28 9.69 2.30 6.46
C ILE A 28 10.10 3.78 6.35
N GLY A 29 9.15 4.72 6.38
CA GLY A 29 9.41 6.13 6.16
C GLY A 29 9.88 6.41 4.73
N ASP A 30 10.98 7.14 4.57
CA ASP A 30 11.47 7.59 3.26
C ASP A 30 11.93 6.46 2.31
N GLY A 31 12.06 5.22 2.81
CA GLY A 31 12.53 4.09 2.00
C GLY A 31 11.56 3.64 0.89
N ASP A 32 10.26 3.95 1.01
CA ASP A 32 9.23 3.69 -0.01
C ASP A 32 8.77 4.98 -0.72
N GLY A 33 9.53 6.07 -0.50
CA GLY A 33 9.30 7.38 -1.10
C GLY A 33 8.71 8.41 -0.13
N PRO A 34 8.54 9.67 -0.61
CA PRO A 34 8.26 10.82 0.26
C PRO A 34 6.79 10.92 0.69
N ASN A 35 5.88 10.12 0.13
CA ASN A 35 4.47 10.11 0.53
C ASN A 35 4.17 8.84 1.31
N TYR A 36 4.14 8.96 2.64
CA TYR A 36 3.96 7.83 3.56
C TYR A 36 2.57 7.20 3.51
N TYR A 37 1.63 7.77 2.76
CA TYR A 37 0.27 7.24 2.60
C TYR A 37 0.00 6.71 1.20
N ALA A 38 0.96 6.83 0.27
CA ALA A 38 0.76 6.40 -1.11
C ALA A 38 0.65 4.87 -1.21
N TYR A 39 -0.39 4.39 -1.90
CA TYR A 39 -0.43 3.01 -2.34
C TYR A 39 0.43 2.87 -3.61
N VAL A 40 1.43 1.98 -3.59
CA VAL A 40 2.23 1.55 -4.75
C VAL A 40 2.79 2.69 -5.61
N HIS A 41 3.32 3.72 -4.95
CA HIS A 41 3.81 4.97 -5.58
C HIS A 41 2.80 5.64 -6.54
N ASN A 42 1.50 5.47 -6.29
CA ASN A 42 0.40 5.89 -7.18
C ASN A 42 0.46 5.27 -8.58
N ASN A 43 1.14 4.13 -8.74
CA ASN A 43 1.27 3.45 -10.02
C ASN A 43 1.02 1.92 -9.89
N PRO A 44 -0.23 1.51 -9.63
CA PRO A 44 -0.61 0.10 -9.50
C PRO A 44 -0.47 -0.71 -10.79
N MET A 45 -0.18 -0.05 -11.93
CA MET A 45 0.12 -0.71 -13.19
C MET A 45 1.54 -1.26 -13.25
N LEU A 46 2.45 -0.75 -12.40
CA LEU A 46 3.85 -1.16 -12.36
C LEU A 46 4.27 -1.78 -11.03
N TYR A 47 3.55 -1.47 -9.95
CA TYR A 47 3.94 -1.84 -8.59
C TYR A 47 2.81 -2.54 -7.85
N SER A 48 3.19 -3.41 -6.91
CA SER A 48 2.31 -4.05 -5.94
C SER A 48 2.98 -4.02 -4.57
N ASP A 49 2.20 -3.84 -3.51
CA ASP A 49 2.66 -3.91 -2.12
C ASP A 49 2.00 -5.14 -1.48
N PRO A 50 2.69 -6.31 -1.41
CA PRO A 50 2.07 -7.57 -1.00
C PRO A 50 1.63 -7.62 0.47
N ASP A 51 2.32 -6.90 1.34
CA ASP A 51 2.16 -6.96 2.80
C ASP A 51 2.04 -5.58 3.45
N GLY A 52 1.77 -4.53 2.66
CA GLY A 52 1.59 -3.19 3.17
C GLY A 52 2.87 -2.63 3.79
N HIS A 53 4.03 -2.98 3.25
CA HIS A 53 5.33 -2.53 3.77
C HIS A 53 6.19 -1.83 2.72
N PHE A 54 6.17 -2.30 1.48
CA PHE A 54 7.04 -1.78 0.43
C PHE A 54 6.47 -2.07 -0.95
N ALA A 55 6.44 -1.07 -1.82
CA ALA A 55 5.98 -1.24 -3.19
C ALA A 55 7.05 -1.90 -4.07
N ALA A 56 6.82 -3.16 -4.44
CA ALA A 56 7.69 -3.90 -5.35
C ALA A 56 7.23 -3.75 -6.80
N PHE A 57 8.16 -3.52 -7.72
CA PHE A 57 7.89 -3.54 -9.15
C PHE A 57 7.54 -4.97 -9.61
N PHE A 58 6.57 -5.13 -10.50
CA PHE A 58 6.02 -6.43 -10.89
C PHE A 58 7.05 -7.50 -11.29
N CYS A 59 8.19 -7.12 -11.89
CA CYS A 59 9.19 -8.12 -12.28
C CYS A 59 9.92 -8.79 -11.10
N TYR A 60 9.76 -8.28 -9.87
CA TYR A 60 10.33 -8.85 -8.66
C TYR A 60 9.37 -9.76 -7.89
N LEU A 61 8.12 -9.89 -8.36
CA LEU A 61 7.12 -10.78 -7.80
C LEU A 61 7.00 -12.01 -8.71
N ASN A 62 7.80 -13.05 -8.42
CA ASN A 62 7.66 -14.40 -8.99
C ASN A 62 7.14 -15.36 -7.92
#